data_AF-A0A0P8X1D5-F1
#
_entry.id   AF-A0A0P8X1D5-F1
#
_cell.length_a   1.000
_cell.length_b   1.000
_cell.length_c   1.000
_cell.angle_alpha   90.00
_cell.angle_beta   90.00
_cell.angle_gamma   90.00
#
_symmetry.space_group_name_H-M   'P 1'
#
loop_
_entity.id
_entity.type
_entity.pdbx_description
1 polymer ?
#
loop_
_entity_poly.entity_id
_entity_poly.type
_entity_poly.pdbx_seq_one_letter_code
_entity_poly.pdbx_strand_id
1 'polypeptide(L)'
;MARGGINKAIVQIARDALIARGVNPSINAVRIELGNTGSMTTIARYLGELGKGEPLPKERRERLSDELSGLVGQLLDRLLEEGAEEVAEARTELDKHRASVNQQLSQAQAALADLQRQNDSLQAALDVQAGELSTCQSSLQSELTRNARLSQSCADLEVRVHEKDEQIRSLEEKHLHARDALEHYRTAVKDQREQEQRRHEGQLQQIQVEHRQLQQTLSVKQEELSRLNRDNERLLSDSRQQTKLVTTQGETITRLTGELNALAIASAREEGAKEQLIDQLTHSREVSASLRDSVTQADARAKNAQTLLETTQHEVDQLRQKLKQLQHEKSPSRSEQADDQRQE
;
A
#
# COMPACT_ATOMS: atom_id res chain seq x y z
N MET A 1 33.23 -187.81 82.27
CA MET A 1 32.44 -188.26 81.12
C MET A 1 33.19 -187.89 79.85
N ALA A 2 33.42 -188.84 78.93
CA ALA A 2 33.86 -188.48 77.58
C ALA A 2 32.70 -187.79 76.84
N ARG A 3 33.00 -186.72 76.09
CA ARG A 3 32.04 -186.03 75.21
C ARG A 3 32.70 -185.83 73.84
N GLY A 4 31.94 -186.10 72.77
CA GLY A 4 32.48 -186.28 71.43
C GLY A 4 33.06 -185.02 70.79
N GLY A 5 33.92 -185.22 69.79
CA GLY A 5 34.46 -184.13 68.96
C GLY A 5 33.37 -183.47 68.09
N ILE A 6 33.55 -182.17 67.80
CA ILE A 6 32.60 -181.40 67.00
C ILE A 6 32.66 -181.82 65.53
N ASN A 7 31.48 -181.96 64.91
CA ASN A 7 31.30 -182.39 63.54
C ASN A 7 30.71 -181.26 62.66
N LYS A 8 30.98 -181.32 61.35
CA LYS A 8 30.73 -180.23 60.37
C LYS A 8 29.30 -179.69 60.38
N ALA A 9 28.30 -180.57 60.49
CA ALA A 9 26.88 -180.19 60.50
C ALA A 9 26.50 -179.28 61.69
N ILE A 10 27.14 -179.45 62.86
CA ILE A 10 26.85 -178.59 64.02
C ILE A 10 27.41 -177.17 63.79
N VAL A 11 28.57 -177.08 63.10
CA VAL A 11 29.17 -175.80 62.68
C VAL A 11 28.32 -175.10 61.61
N GLN A 12 27.64 -175.84 60.72
CA GLN A 12 26.64 -175.27 59.80
C GLN A 12 25.48 -174.64 60.56
N ILE A 13 24.82 -175.39 61.44
CA ILE A 13 23.65 -174.92 62.20
C ILE A 13 24.00 -173.65 63.01
N ALA A 14 25.17 -173.61 63.66
CA ALA A 14 25.64 -172.43 64.39
C ALA A 14 25.97 -171.23 63.46
N ARG A 15 26.57 -171.48 62.28
CA ARG A 15 26.81 -170.43 61.26
C ARG A 15 25.50 -169.84 60.75
N ASP A 16 24.55 -170.70 60.39
CA ASP A 16 23.32 -170.30 59.72
C ASP A 16 22.35 -169.61 60.72
N ALA A 17 22.38 -170.01 61.99
CA ALA A 17 21.67 -169.31 63.08
C ALA A 17 22.25 -167.93 63.43
N LEU A 18 23.51 -167.64 63.07
CA LEU A 18 24.11 -166.30 63.17
C LEU A 18 23.76 -165.43 61.95
N ILE A 19 23.81 -166.01 60.74
CA ILE A 19 23.38 -165.35 59.51
C ILE A 19 21.90 -164.95 59.61
N ALA A 20 21.03 -165.82 60.13
CA ALA A 20 19.61 -165.53 60.37
C ALA A 20 19.39 -164.41 61.41
N ARG A 21 20.37 -164.15 62.29
CA ARG A 21 20.40 -163.02 63.23
C ARG A 21 21.12 -161.78 62.68
N GLY A 22 21.54 -161.79 61.41
CA GLY A 22 22.27 -160.70 60.76
C GLY A 22 23.72 -160.52 61.23
N VAL A 23 24.26 -161.44 62.03
CA VAL A 23 25.61 -161.33 62.60
C VAL A 23 26.60 -162.11 61.72
N ASN A 24 27.65 -161.43 61.25
CA ASN A 24 28.66 -162.03 60.37
C ASN A 24 29.40 -163.19 61.10
N PRO A 25 29.32 -164.45 60.60
CA PRO A 25 29.76 -165.63 61.34
C PRO A 25 31.29 -165.80 61.39
N SER A 26 31.94 -165.03 62.28
CA SER A 26 33.34 -165.23 62.65
C SER A 26 33.56 -166.52 63.45
N ILE A 27 34.78 -167.04 63.46
CA ILE A 27 35.17 -168.26 64.20
C ILE A 27 34.81 -168.14 65.70
N ASN A 28 35.01 -166.96 66.29
CA ASN A 28 34.63 -166.69 67.68
C ASN A 28 33.11 -166.69 67.89
N ALA A 29 32.34 -166.03 67.02
CA ALA A 29 30.88 -165.98 67.14
C ALA A 29 30.26 -167.39 67.03
N VAL A 30 30.70 -168.18 66.03
CA VAL A 30 30.27 -169.56 65.85
C VAL A 30 30.67 -170.44 67.04
N ARG A 31 31.85 -170.22 67.63
CA ARG A 31 32.29 -170.93 68.84
C ARG A 31 31.47 -170.59 70.08
N ILE A 32 31.01 -169.34 70.22
CA ILE A 32 30.15 -168.91 71.33
C ILE A 32 28.77 -169.60 71.24
N GLU A 33 28.16 -169.63 70.05
CA GLU A 33 26.89 -170.35 69.81
C GLU A 33 27.02 -171.88 69.96
N LEU A 34 28.22 -172.43 69.74
CA LEU A 34 28.58 -173.81 70.09
C LEU A 34 28.91 -174.00 71.60
N GLY A 35 28.48 -173.08 72.46
CA GLY A 35 28.67 -173.16 73.91
C GLY A 35 30.13 -173.10 74.36
N ASN A 36 30.98 -172.36 73.62
CA ASN A 36 32.44 -172.32 73.76
C ASN A 36 33.18 -173.66 73.54
N THR A 37 32.47 -174.71 73.13
CA THR A 37 33.08 -176.03 72.87
C THR A 37 33.88 -176.04 71.56
N GLY A 38 34.85 -176.96 71.46
CA GLY A 38 35.68 -177.15 70.27
C GLY A 38 36.92 -176.27 70.19
N SER A 39 37.87 -176.70 69.35
CA SER A 39 39.06 -175.95 69.00
C SER A 39 38.77 -174.93 67.89
N MET A 40 39.35 -173.73 68.02
CA MET A 40 39.27 -172.66 67.02
C MET A 40 39.70 -173.13 65.63
N THR A 41 40.72 -173.99 65.55
CA THR A 41 41.27 -174.55 64.30
C THR A 41 40.28 -175.47 63.57
N THR A 42 39.55 -176.33 64.29
CA THR A 42 38.56 -177.22 63.68
C THR A 42 37.31 -176.45 63.23
N ILE A 43 36.86 -175.48 64.03
CA ILE A 43 35.75 -174.58 63.65
C ILE A 43 36.13 -173.74 62.42
N ALA A 44 37.35 -173.19 62.37
CA ALA A 44 37.87 -172.46 61.22
C ALA A 44 37.97 -173.33 59.97
N ARG A 45 38.44 -174.59 60.09
CA ARG A 45 38.51 -175.52 58.95
C ARG A 45 37.13 -175.79 58.38
N TYR A 46 36.16 -176.13 59.23
CA TYR A 46 34.79 -176.36 58.77
C TYR A 46 34.14 -175.10 58.20
N LEU A 47 34.32 -173.91 58.80
CA LEU A 47 33.85 -172.65 58.20
C LEU A 47 34.45 -172.40 56.81
N GLY A 48 35.75 -172.65 56.63
CA GLY A 48 36.43 -172.55 55.33
C GLY A 48 35.97 -173.58 54.30
N GLU A 49 35.61 -174.79 54.73
CA GLU A 49 34.96 -175.81 53.89
C GLU A 49 33.49 -175.48 53.56
N LEU A 50 32.83 -174.60 54.33
CA LEU A 50 31.42 -174.23 54.18
C LEU A 50 31.19 -172.90 53.45
N GLY A 51 32.19 -172.01 53.45
CA GLY A 51 32.23 -170.81 52.60
C GLY A 51 32.61 -171.10 51.13
N LYS A 52 32.83 -172.38 50.78
CA LYS A 52 33.14 -172.86 49.42
C LYS A 52 32.01 -173.70 48.80
N GLY A 53 30.84 -173.76 49.45
CA GLY A 53 29.65 -174.42 48.91
C GLY A 53 28.77 -173.48 48.09
N GLU A 54 28.21 -174.01 47.00
CA GLU A 54 27.14 -173.44 46.17
C GLU A 54 27.37 -172.06 45.50
N PRO A 55 27.84 -172.03 44.23
CA PRO A 55 27.69 -170.87 43.38
C PRO A 55 26.26 -170.77 42.81
N LEU A 56 25.51 -169.73 43.16
CA LEU A 56 24.25 -169.40 42.48
C LEU A 56 24.51 -168.68 41.14
N PRO A 57 23.71 -168.90 40.07
CA PRO A 57 23.95 -168.31 38.76
C PRO A 57 23.75 -166.79 38.73
N LYS A 58 24.72 -166.04 38.20
CA LYS A 58 24.64 -164.58 38.04
C LYS A 58 23.64 -164.13 36.98
N GLU A 59 23.47 -164.93 35.92
CA GLU A 59 22.75 -164.60 34.69
C GLU A 59 21.31 -164.11 34.88
N ARG A 60 20.63 -164.47 35.98
CA ARG A 60 19.27 -163.98 36.27
C ARG A 60 19.23 -162.57 36.86
N ARG A 61 20.30 -162.08 37.49
CA ARG A 61 20.37 -160.71 38.01
C ARG A 61 20.75 -159.72 36.92
N GLU A 62 21.69 -160.11 36.07
CA GLU A 62 22.11 -159.32 34.90
C GLU A 62 20.92 -159.08 33.96
N ARG A 63 20.16 -160.13 33.56
CA ARG A 63 18.95 -159.94 32.74
C ARG A 63 17.89 -159.03 33.36
N LEU A 64 17.64 -159.12 34.67
CA LEU A 64 16.69 -158.23 35.35
C LEU A 64 17.20 -156.79 35.46
N SER A 65 18.51 -156.56 35.61
CA SER A 65 19.06 -155.20 35.54
C SER A 65 19.02 -154.65 34.11
N ASP A 66 19.21 -155.49 33.10
CA ASP A 66 19.20 -155.08 31.69
C ASP A 66 17.78 -154.72 31.23
N GLU A 67 16.78 -155.54 31.58
CA GLU A 67 15.35 -155.28 31.33
C GLU A 67 14.88 -153.98 32.02
N LEU A 68 15.25 -153.78 33.29
CA LEU A 68 14.91 -152.55 34.02
C LEU A 68 15.67 -151.33 33.50
N SER A 69 16.94 -151.47 33.11
CA SER A 69 17.73 -150.37 32.53
C SER A 69 17.20 -149.98 31.14
N GLY A 70 16.72 -150.95 30.36
CA GLY A 70 16.04 -150.70 29.08
C GLY A 70 14.73 -149.93 29.27
N LEU A 71 13.91 -150.32 30.26
CA LEU A 71 12.65 -149.62 30.55
C LEU A 71 12.87 -148.21 31.12
N VAL A 72 13.86 -148.04 31.99
CA VAL A 72 14.27 -146.71 32.51
C VAL A 72 14.90 -145.85 31.42
N GLY A 73 15.64 -146.44 30.49
CA GLY A 73 16.12 -145.77 29.28
C GLY A 73 14.97 -145.25 28.43
N GLN A 74 14.00 -146.10 28.09
CA GLN A 74 12.81 -145.71 27.33
C GLN A 74 11.98 -144.62 28.04
N LEU A 75 11.87 -144.66 29.36
CA LEU A 75 11.23 -143.61 30.16
C LEU A 75 12.03 -142.30 30.17
N LEU A 76 13.37 -142.37 30.19
CA LEU A 76 14.25 -141.20 30.09
C LEU A 76 14.17 -140.58 28.71
N ASP A 77 14.32 -141.38 27.65
CA ASP A 77 14.24 -140.96 26.25
C ASP A 77 12.89 -140.28 25.98
N ARG A 78 11.78 -140.88 26.44
CA ARG A 78 10.44 -140.32 26.30
C ARG A 78 10.23 -139.04 27.11
N LEU A 79 10.77 -138.94 28.33
CA LEU A 79 10.70 -137.71 29.13
C LEU A 79 11.56 -136.59 28.54
N LEU A 80 12.67 -136.93 27.88
CA LEU A 80 13.48 -135.99 27.11
C LEU A 80 12.80 -135.56 25.81
N GLU A 81 12.04 -136.45 25.16
CA GLU A 81 11.23 -136.16 23.97
C GLU A 81 10.04 -135.25 24.31
N GLU A 82 9.19 -135.64 25.28
CA GLU A 82 8.05 -134.85 25.75
C GLU A 82 8.51 -133.47 26.33
N GLY A 83 9.62 -133.44 27.07
CA GLY A 83 10.23 -132.20 27.54
C GLY A 83 10.89 -131.34 26.45
N ALA A 84 11.32 -131.95 25.33
CA ALA A 84 11.79 -131.21 24.15
C ALA A 84 10.62 -130.65 23.34
N GLU A 85 9.48 -131.36 23.29
CA GLU A 85 8.24 -130.88 22.68
C GLU A 85 7.68 -129.67 23.45
N GLU A 86 7.52 -129.72 24.78
CA GLU A 86 7.08 -128.57 25.60
C GLU A 86 8.00 -127.34 25.39
N VAL A 87 9.33 -127.57 25.38
CA VAL A 87 10.32 -126.49 25.14
C VAL A 87 10.26 -125.98 23.70
N ALA A 88 9.92 -126.80 22.71
CA ALA A 88 9.71 -126.36 21.33
C ALA A 88 8.43 -125.53 21.21
N GLU A 89 7.31 -125.99 21.76
CA GLU A 89 6.03 -125.27 21.75
C GLU A 89 6.17 -123.89 22.41
N ALA A 90 6.71 -123.84 23.63
CA ALA A 90 6.95 -122.60 24.37
C ALA A 90 7.87 -121.63 23.62
N ARG A 91 8.88 -122.13 22.89
CA ARG A 91 9.69 -121.31 21.98
C ARG A 91 8.85 -120.74 20.84
N THR A 92 8.00 -121.55 20.20
CA THR A 92 7.13 -121.03 19.12
C THR A 92 6.16 -119.97 19.62
N GLU A 93 5.61 -120.10 20.84
CA GLU A 93 4.75 -119.08 21.43
C GLU A 93 5.50 -117.79 21.73
N LEU A 94 6.67 -117.90 22.36
CA LEU A 94 7.51 -116.75 22.69
C LEU A 94 7.99 -116.03 21.41
N ASP A 95 8.31 -116.76 20.34
CA ASP A 95 8.69 -116.17 19.05
C ASP A 95 7.48 -115.59 18.27
N LYS A 96 6.28 -116.18 18.36
CA LYS A 96 5.02 -115.55 17.88
C LYS A 96 4.76 -114.24 18.61
N HIS A 97 4.92 -114.21 19.94
CA HIS A 97 4.77 -113.00 20.75
C HIS A 97 5.82 -111.94 20.41
N ARG A 98 7.10 -112.31 20.25
CA ARG A 98 8.17 -111.41 19.77
C ARG A 98 7.84 -110.82 18.40
N ALA A 99 7.38 -111.64 17.45
CA ALA A 99 6.98 -111.17 16.12
C ALA A 99 5.83 -110.16 16.20
N SER A 100 4.81 -110.44 17.01
CA SER A 100 3.67 -109.53 17.23
C SER A 100 4.08 -108.21 17.88
N VAL A 101 4.91 -108.24 18.92
CA VAL A 101 5.43 -107.03 19.59
C VAL A 101 6.34 -106.22 18.67
N ASN A 102 7.21 -106.87 17.88
CA ASN A 102 8.05 -106.19 16.90
C ASN A 102 7.22 -105.56 15.76
N GLN A 103 6.12 -106.19 15.36
CA GLN A 103 5.17 -105.62 14.39
C GLN A 103 4.46 -104.39 14.97
N GLN A 104 3.99 -104.45 16.22
CA GLN A 104 3.39 -103.29 16.90
C GLN A 104 4.39 -102.15 17.11
N LEU A 105 5.63 -102.48 17.50
CA LEU A 105 6.71 -101.51 17.67
C LEU A 105 7.04 -100.77 16.36
N SER A 106 7.19 -101.51 15.25
CA SER A 106 7.50 -100.91 13.94
C SER A 106 6.33 -100.09 13.39
N GLN A 107 5.07 -100.52 13.61
CA GLN A 107 3.88 -99.72 13.29
C GLN A 107 3.83 -98.41 14.11
N ALA A 108 4.10 -98.48 15.42
CA ALA A 108 4.13 -97.30 16.28
C ALA A 108 5.28 -96.35 15.92
N GLN A 109 6.47 -96.87 15.57
CA GLN A 109 7.61 -96.09 15.09
C GLN A 109 7.31 -95.39 13.76
N ALA A 110 6.66 -96.08 12.81
CA ALA A 110 6.22 -95.49 11.55
C ALA A 110 5.23 -94.35 11.76
N ALA A 111 4.17 -94.58 12.56
CA ALA A 111 3.16 -93.57 12.88
C ALA A 111 3.76 -92.35 13.61
N LEU A 112 4.71 -92.57 14.53
CA LEU A 112 5.43 -91.49 15.21
C LEU A 112 6.30 -90.68 14.23
N ALA A 113 6.98 -91.34 13.29
CA ALA A 113 7.77 -90.68 12.25
C ALA A 113 6.91 -89.94 11.21
N ASP A 114 5.68 -90.39 10.95
CA ASP A 114 4.69 -89.67 10.12
C ASP A 114 4.16 -88.44 10.87
N LEU A 115 3.80 -88.57 12.16
CA LEU A 115 3.36 -87.46 13.01
C LEU A 115 4.45 -86.40 13.20
N GLN A 116 5.73 -86.79 13.33
CA GLN A 116 6.85 -85.85 13.34
C GLN A 116 6.91 -85.05 12.04
N ARG A 117 6.95 -85.72 10.88
CA ARG A 117 6.95 -85.06 9.56
C ARG A 117 5.74 -84.14 9.35
N GLN A 118 4.56 -84.50 9.85
CA GLN A 118 3.39 -83.63 9.83
C GLN A 118 3.60 -82.39 10.71
N ASN A 119 4.09 -82.55 11.94
CA ASN A 119 4.34 -81.45 12.87
C ASN A 119 5.41 -80.48 12.32
N ASP A 120 6.53 -81.02 11.80
CA ASP A 120 7.59 -80.24 11.14
C ASP A 120 7.03 -79.42 9.96
N SER A 121 6.14 -80.02 9.15
CA SER A 121 5.50 -79.33 8.01
C SER A 121 4.52 -78.23 8.43
N LEU A 122 3.79 -78.43 9.54
CA LEU A 122 2.87 -77.44 10.10
C LEU A 122 3.63 -76.29 10.77
N GLN A 123 4.73 -76.58 11.46
CA GLN A 123 5.61 -75.54 12.04
C GLN A 123 6.22 -74.68 10.93
N ALA A 124 6.77 -75.28 9.88
CA ALA A 124 7.31 -74.55 8.73
C ALA A 124 6.24 -73.67 8.04
N ALA A 125 5.00 -74.15 7.90
CA ALA A 125 3.90 -73.36 7.35
C ALA A 125 3.49 -72.18 8.27
N LEU A 126 3.52 -72.40 9.60
CA LEU A 126 3.23 -71.37 10.59
C LEU A 126 4.31 -70.30 10.65
N ASP A 127 5.59 -70.69 10.55
CA ASP A 127 6.73 -69.77 10.51
C ASP A 127 6.68 -68.88 9.24
N VAL A 128 6.31 -69.44 8.09
CA VAL A 128 6.06 -68.68 6.85
C VAL A 128 4.91 -67.69 7.02
N GLN A 129 3.77 -68.12 7.57
CA GLN A 129 2.63 -67.23 7.83
C GLN A 129 2.97 -66.10 8.84
N ALA A 130 3.79 -66.38 9.85
CA ALA A 130 4.28 -65.36 10.77
C ALA A 130 5.19 -64.32 10.06
N GLY A 131 6.04 -64.77 9.13
CA GLY A 131 6.86 -63.90 8.29
C GLY A 131 6.03 -63.02 7.34
N GLU A 132 5.03 -63.59 6.67
CA GLU A 132 4.08 -62.86 5.82
C GLU A 132 3.29 -61.81 6.62
N LEU A 133 2.73 -62.20 7.77
CA LEU A 133 1.96 -61.32 8.64
C LEU A 133 2.81 -60.17 9.20
N SER A 134 4.05 -60.43 9.63
CA SER A 134 5.01 -59.40 10.04
C SER A 134 5.33 -58.43 8.90
N THR A 135 5.50 -58.94 7.68
CA THR A 135 5.75 -58.12 6.47
C THR A 135 4.55 -57.24 6.13
N CYS A 136 3.32 -57.80 6.19
CA CYS A 136 2.09 -57.05 6.00
C CYS A 136 1.87 -55.97 7.07
N GLN A 137 2.16 -56.25 8.34
CA GLN A 137 2.09 -55.26 9.42
C GLN A 137 3.10 -54.12 9.22
N SER A 138 4.33 -54.42 8.84
CA SER A 138 5.36 -53.42 8.52
C SER A 138 4.96 -52.53 7.34
N SER A 139 4.44 -53.15 6.26
CA SER A 139 3.92 -52.43 5.09
C SER A 139 2.73 -51.53 5.44
N LEU A 140 1.76 -52.04 6.21
CA LEU A 140 0.61 -51.27 6.68
C LEU A 140 1.05 -50.09 7.56
N GLN A 141 2.01 -50.28 8.46
CA GLN A 141 2.54 -49.21 9.31
C GLN A 141 3.28 -48.13 8.48
N SER A 142 3.98 -48.52 7.42
CA SER A 142 4.58 -47.60 6.45
C SER A 142 3.50 -46.77 5.75
N GLU A 143 2.46 -47.41 5.21
CA GLU A 143 1.40 -46.71 4.48
C GLU A 143 0.48 -45.86 5.37
N LEU A 144 0.23 -46.26 6.63
CA LEU A 144 -0.42 -45.40 7.63
C LEU A 144 0.43 -44.15 7.92
N THR A 145 1.74 -44.32 8.06
CA THR A 145 2.69 -43.20 8.28
C THR A 145 2.75 -42.29 7.03
N ARG A 146 2.69 -42.87 5.83
CA ARG A 146 2.63 -42.13 4.56
C ARG A 146 1.34 -41.35 4.44
N ASN A 147 0.20 -41.97 4.74
CA ASN A 147 -1.13 -41.36 4.66
C ASN A 147 -1.23 -40.18 5.64
N ALA A 148 -0.81 -40.34 6.89
CA ALA A 148 -0.76 -39.25 7.87
C ALA A 148 0.09 -38.05 7.40
N ARG A 149 1.27 -38.30 6.80
CA ARG A 149 2.12 -37.24 6.23
C ARG A 149 1.47 -36.54 5.04
N LEU A 150 0.77 -37.28 4.18
CA LEU A 150 0.02 -36.70 3.06
C LEU A 150 -1.15 -35.85 3.56
N SER A 151 -1.92 -36.34 4.54
CA SER A 151 -3.02 -35.58 5.15
C SER A 151 -2.55 -34.28 5.82
N GLN A 152 -1.43 -34.32 6.55
CA GLN A 152 -0.81 -33.10 7.09
C GLN A 152 -0.38 -32.15 5.96
N SER A 153 0.29 -32.66 4.92
CA SER A 153 0.71 -31.83 3.78
C SER A 153 -0.47 -31.23 3.00
N CYS A 154 -1.64 -31.88 2.98
CA CYS A 154 -2.87 -31.30 2.43
C CYS A 154 -3.38 -30.16 3.30
N ALA A 155 -3.49 -30.35 4.62
CA ALA A 155 -3.92 -29.31 5.55
C ALA A 155 -2.97 -28.08 5.54
N ASP A 156 -1.66 -28.31 5.51
CA ASP A 156 -0.63 -27.25 5.41
C ASP A 156 -0.78 -26.45 4.10
N LEU A 157 -1.17 -27.12 2.99
CA LEU A 157 -1.44 -26.47 1.71
C LEU A 157 -2.78 -25.72 1.69
N GLU A 158 -3.83 -26.26 2.32
CA GLU A 158 -5.14 -25.60 2.45
C GLU A 158 -5.03 -24.29 3.26
N VAL A 159 -4.33 -24.32 4.40
CA VAL A 159 -4.01 -23.11 5.18
C VAL A 159 -3.25 -22.10 4.33
N ARG A 160 -2.21 -22.55 3.60
CA ARG A 160 -1.39 -21.69 2.74
C ARG A 160 -2.17 -21.11 1.54
N VAL A 161 -3.19 -21.81 1.03
CA VAL A 161 -4.11 -21.28 0.02
C VAL A 161 -4.98 -20.19 0.62
N HIS A 162 -5.59 -20.41 1.80
CA HIS A 162 -6.39 -19.38 2.47
C HIS A 162 -5.57 -18.13 2.82
N GLU A 163 -4.34 -18.26 3.32
CA GLU A 163 -3.41 -17.12 3.52
C GLU A 163 -3.15 -16.33 2.22
N LYS A 164 -3.19 -16.99 1.05
CA LYS A 164 -2.96 -16.34 -0.25
C LYS A 164 -4.23 -15.72 -0.78
N ASP A 165 -5.39 -16.33 -0.60
CA ASP A 165 -6.69 -15.73 -0.91
C ASP A 165 -6.93 -14.45 -0.10
N GLU A 166 -6.63 -14.46 1.21
CA GLU A 166 -6.71 -13.26 2.05
C GLU A 166 -5.70 -12.19 1.64
N GLN A 167 -4.47 -12.58 1.28
CA GLN A 167 -3.47 -11.65 0.76
C GLN A 167 -3.90 -11.03 -0.58
N ILE A 168 -4.53 -11.80 -1.47
CA ILE A 168 -5.07 -11.32 -2.75
C ILE A 168 -6.21 -10.34 -2.51
N ARG A 169 -7.23 -10.69 -1.70
CA ARG A 169 -8.34 -9.79 -1.37
C ARG A 169 -7.85 -8.47 -0.78
N SER A 170 -6.89 -8.54 0.16
CA SER A 170 -6.32 -7.33 0.76
C SER A 170 -5.46 -6.50 -0.20
N LEU A 171 -4.99 -7.05 -1.33
CA LEU A 171 -4.37 -6.28 -2.41
C LEU A 171 -5.44 -5.69 -3.35
N GLU A 172 -6.50 -6.45 -3.67
CA GLU A 172 -7.63 -5.99 -4.47
C GLU A 172 -8.36 -4.80 -3.81
N GLU A 173 -8.61 -4.87 -2.50
CA GLU A 173 -9.13 -3.75 -1.69
C GLU A 173 -8.24 -2.50 -1.78
N LYS A 174 -6.92 -2.66 -1.65
CA LYS A 174 -5.95 -1.56 -1.77
C LYS A 174 -5.92 -0.98 -3.19
N HIS A 175 -6.04 -1.81 -4.22
CA HIS A 175 -6.13 -1.38 -5.61
C HIS A 175 -7.45 -0.64 -5.90
N LEU A 176 -8.56 -1.10 -5.33
CA LEU A 176 -9.87 -0.43 -5.40
C LEU A 176 -9.81 0.95 -4.72
N HIS A 177 -9.34 1.03 -3.48
CA HIS A 177 -9.18 2.32 -2.79
C HIS A 177 -8.21 3.28 -3.50
N ALA A 178 -7.11 2.77 -4.08
CA ALA A 178 -6.19 3.59 -4.88
C ALA A 178 -6.85 4.09 -6.18
N ARG A 179 -7.72 3.28 -6.80
CA ARG A 179 -8.52 3.68 -7.96
C ARG A 179 -9.54 4.75 -7.59
N ASP A 180 -10.32 4.53 -6.52
CA ASP A 180 -11.35 5.47 -6.06
C ASP A 180 -10.74 6.83 -5.71
N ALA A 181 -9.59 6.84 -5.01
CA ALA A 181 -8.84 8.06 -4.73
C ALA A 181 -8.37 8.80 -6.00
N LEU A 182 -7.98 8.07 -7.05
CA LEU A 182 -7.64 8.66 -8.35
C LEU A 182 -8.87 9.16 -9.12
N GLU A 183 -10.02 8.50 -9.00
CA GLU A 183 -11.28 8.97 -9.60
C GLU A 183 -11.79 10.23 -8.88
N HIS A 184 -11.75 10.27 -7.54
CA HIS A 184 -12.03 11.48 -6.74
C HIS A 184 -11.06 12.63 -7.04
N TYR A 185 -9.77 12.36 -7.21
CA TYR A 185 -8.81 13.40 -7.61
C TYR A 185 -9.10 13.94 -9.03
N ARG A 186 -9.45 13.06 -9.97
CA ARG A 186 -9.86 13.45 -11.34
C ARG A 186 -11.12 14.31 -11.34
N THR A 187 -12.14 13.98 -10.55
CA THR A 187 -13.35 14.81 -10.44
C THR A 187 -13.03 16.15 -9.76
N ALA A 188 -12.29 16.15 -8.65
CA ALA A 188 -11.92 17.39 -7.97
C ALA A 188 -11.12 18.37 -8.88
N VAL A 189 -10.17 17.86 -9.67
CA VAL A 189 -9.41 18.69 -10.64
C VAL A 189 -10.29 19.17 -11.80
N LYS A 190 -11.26 18.37 -12.25
CA LYS A 190 -12.25 18.79 -13.26
C LYS A 190 -13.15 19.90 -12.71
N ASP A 191 -13.68 19.73 -11.52
CA ASP A 191 -14.61 20.67 -10.90
C ASP A 191 -13.91 21.98 -10.51
N GLN A 192 -12.63 21.92 -10.09
CA GLN A 192 -11.78 23.11 -9.94
C GLN A 192 -11.65 23.87 -11.27
N ARG A 193 -11.30 23.19 -12.36
CA ARG A 193 -11.16 23.82 -13.69
C ARG A 193 -12.47 24.44 -14.18
N GLU A 194 -13.60 23.76 -13.96
CA GLU A 194 -14.92 24.34 -14.26
C GLU A 194 -15.22 25.57 -13.40
N GLN A 195 -14.84 25.59 -12.11
CA GLN A 195 -15.01 26.75 -11.26
C GLN A 195 -14.12 27.92 -11.71
N GLU A 196 -12.86 27.66 -12.06
CA GLU A 196 -11.92 28.65 -12.61
C GLU A 196 -12.42 29.22 -13.94
N GLN A 197 -12.89 28.36 -14.86
CA GLN A 197 -13.50 28.79 -16.12
C GLN A 197 -14.72 29.69 -15.88
N ARG A 198 -15.67 29.28 -15.03
CA ARG A 198 -16.87 30.10 -14.72
C ARG A 198 -16.50 31.46 -14.08
N ARG A 199 -15.43 31.52 -13.27
CA ARG A 199 -14.91 32.78 -12.71
C ARG A 199 -14.35 33.68 -13.82
N HIS A 200 -13.54 33.13 -14.73
CA HIS A 200 -12.98 33.89 -15.85
C HIS A 200 -14.04 34.34 -16.87
N GLU A 201 -15.05 33.52 -17.15
CA GLU A 201 -16.21 33.91 -17.96
C GLU A 201 -16.98 35.08 -17.33
N GLY A 202 -17.18 35.07 -16.01
CA GLY A 202 -17.77 36.19 -15.26
C GLY A 202 -16.92 37.47 -15.33
N GLN A 203 -15.60 37.36 -15.16
CA GLN A 203 -14.65 38.48 -15.30
C GLN A 203 -14.68 39.07 -16.72
N LEU A 204 -14.70 38.22 -17.75
CA LEU A 204 -14.79 38.66 -19.15
C LEU A 204 -16.13 39.35 -19.44
N GLN A 205 -17.24 38.86 -18.89
CA GLN A 205 -18.55 39.51 -19.01
C GLN A 205 -18.57 40.88 -18.32
N GLN A 206 -17.99 41.01 -17.13
CA GLN A 206 -17.85 42.29 -16.43
C GLN A 206 -17.03 43.29 -17.26
N ILE A 207 -15.84 42.91 -17.72
CA ILE A 207 -14.97 43.77 -18.54
C ILE A 207 -15.65 44.17 -19.86
N GLN A 208 -16.45 43.28 -20.48
CA GLN A 208 -17.24 43.63 -21.66
C GLN A 208 -18.34 44.67 -21.36
N VAL A 209 -18.97 44.62 -20.18
CA VAL A 209 -19.97 45.62 -19.76
C VAL A 209 -19.30 46.96 -19.47
N GLU A 210 -18.20 46.97 -18.71
CA GLU A 210 -17.39 48.16 -18.44
C GLU A 210 -16.88 48.81 -19.74
N HIS A 211 -16.40 48.01 -20.69
CA HIS A 211 -15.95 48.50 -22.00
C HIS A 211 -17.09 49.17 -22.79
N ARG A 212 -18.30 48.59 -22.80
CA ARG A 212 -19.49 49.19 -23.44
C ARG A 212 -19.89 50.51 -22.76
N GLN A 213 -19.84 50.57 -21.43
CA GLN A 213 -20.13 51.79 -20.65
C GLN A 213 -19.11 52.90 -20.94
N LEU A 214 -17.82 52.56 -21.03
CA LEU A 214 -16.75 53.49 -21.41
C LEU A 214 -16.89 53.97 -22.85
N GLN A 215 -17.23 53.09 -23.80
CA GLN A 215 -17.54 53.47 -25.19
C GLN A 215 -18.74 54.43 -25.27
N GLN A 216 -19.83 54.14 -24.56
CA GLN A 216 -21.01 55.01 -24.52
C GLN A 216 -20.67 56.39 -23.92
N THR A 217 -19.91 56.40 -22.81
CA THR A 217 -19.44 57.64 -22.17
C THR A 217 -18.53 58.45 -23.11
N LEU A 218 -17.63 57.80 -23.83
CA LEU A 218 -16.77 58.44 -24.83
C LEU A 218 -17.59 59.04 -25.98
N SER A 219 -18.62 58.35 -26.47
CA SER A 219 -19.54 58.87 -27.50
C SER A 219 -20.24 60.15 -27.01
N VAL A 220 -20.76 60.15 -25.78
CA VAL A 220 -21.40 61.35 -25.19
C VAL A 220 -20.39 62.49 -25.04
N LYS A 221 -19.13 62.22 -24.64
CA LYS A 221 -18.09 63.26 -24.57
C LYS A 221 -17.64 63.77 -25.95
N GLN A 222 -17.64 62.93 -26.98
CA GLN A 222 -17.41 63.37 -28.36
C GLN A 222 -18.56 64.25 -28.88
N GLU A 223 -19.82 63.96 -28.52
CA GLU A 223 -20.95 64.84 -28.79
C GLU A 223 -20.87 66.18 -28.04
N GLU A 224 -20.53 66.17 -26.74
CA GLU A 224 -20.33 67.39 -25.94
C GLU A 224 -19.25 68.28 -26.56
N LEU A 225 -18.08 67.72 -26.88
CA LEU A 225 -17.00 68.44 -27.56
C LEU A 225 -17.43 68.98 -28.93
N SER A 226 -18.21 68.20 -29.69
CA SER A 226 -18.73 68.63 -31.00
C SER A 226 -19.76 69.77 -30.89
N ARG A 227 -20.52 69.85 -29.79
CA ARG A 227 -21.42 70.98 -29.50
C ARG A 227 -20.61 72.21 -29.10
N LEU A 228 -19.69 72.06 -28.13
CA LEU A 228 -18.81 73.15 -27.67
C LEU A 228 -17.98 73.75 -28.81
N ASN A 229 -17.47 72.94 -29.75
CA ASN A 229 -16.75 73.45 -30.91
C ASN A 229 -17.64 74.32 -31.82
N ARG A 230 -18.88 73.90 -32.08
CA ARG A 230 -19.85 74.71 -32.88
C ARG A 230 -20.25 76.00 -32.17
N ASP A 231 -20.38 75.97 -30.85
CA ASP A 231 -20.71 77.16 -30.06
C ASP A 231 -19.50 78.11 -29.94
N ASN A 232 -18.27 77.59 -29.89
CA ASN A 232 -17.05 78.39 -30.05
C ASN A 232 -16.95 79.01 -31.45
N GLU A 233 -17.27 78.28 -32.52
CA GLU A 233 -17.33 78.81 -33.90
C GLU A 233 -18.36 79.93 -34.03
N ARG A 234 -19.54 79.77 -33.42
CA ARG A 234 -20.58 80.81 -33.32
C ARG A 234 -20.07 82.05 -32.60
N LEU A 235 -19.53 81.90 -31.38
CA LEU A 235 -18.98 83.01 -30.59
C LEU A 235 -17.82 83.72 -31.31
N LEU A 236 -16.99 82.99 -32.07
CA LEU A 236 -15.96 83.59 -32.94
C LEU A 236 -16.56 84.36 -34.12
N SER A 237 -17.67 83.90 -34.70
CA SER A 237 -18.40 84.65 -35.74
C SER A 237 -19.09 85.90 -35.19
N ASP A 238 -19.72 85.82 -34.02
CA ASP A 238 -20.33 86.94 -33.32
C ASP A 238 -19.28 87.97 -32.89
N SER A 239 -18.14 87.52 -32.34
CA SER A 239 -17.01 88.39 -31.99
C SER A 239 -16.43 89.09 -33.24
N ARG A 240 -16.33 88.40 -34.38
CA ARG A 240 -15.93 89.02 -35.66
C ARG A 240 -16.96 90.03 -36.16
N GLN A 241 -18.26 89.77 -35.97
CA GLN A 241 -19.33 90.71 -36.32
C GLN A 241 -19.34 91.94 -35.39
N GLN A 242 -19.22 91.75 -34.07
CA GLN A 242 -19.05 92.82 -33.10
C GLN A 242 -17.80 93.65 -33.41
N THR A 243 -16.67 93.03 -33.75
CA THR A 243 -15.47 93.74 -34.18
C THR A 243 -15.74 94.62 -35.41
N LYS A 244 -16.45 94.11 -36.43
CA LYS A 244 -16.86 94.92 -37.60
C LYS A 244 -17.83 96.05 -37.26
N LEU A 245 -18.75 95.84 -36.31
CA LEU A 245 -19.64 96.89 -35.81
C LEU A 245 -18.85 97.95 -35.05
N VAL A 246 -17.86 97.57 -34.24
CA VAL A 246 -16.97 98.51 -33.53
C VAL A 246 -16.05 99.27 -34.49
N THR A 247 -15.52 98.64 -35.55
CA THR A 247 -14.72 99.38 -36.54
C THR A 247 -15.57 100.36 -37.34
N THR A 248 -16.77 99.97 -37.80
CA THR A 248 -17.69 100.88 -38.51
C THR A 248 -18.29 101.97 -37.61
N GLN A 249 -18.47 101.70 -36.31
CA GLN A 249 -18.73 102.73 -35.30
C GLN A 249 -17.53 103.66 -35.12
N GLY A 250 -16.30 103.13 -35.09
CA GLY A 250 -15.07 103.93 -35.06
C GLY A 250 -14.88 104.81 -36.31
N GLU A 251 -15.20 104.29 -37.49
CA GLU A 251 -15.21 105.03 -38.78
C GLU A 251 -16.29 106.12 -38.78
N THR A 252 -17.50 105.84 -38.28
CA THR A 252 -18.54 106.88 -38.17
C THR A 252 -18.24 107.91 -37.10
N ILE A 253 -17.63 107.53 -35.96
CA ILE A 253 -17.14 108.46 -34.94
C ILE A 253 -16.02 109.32 -35.49
N THR A 254 -14.99 108.76 -36.12
CA THR A 254 -13.88 109.54 -36.70
C THR A 254 -14.36 110.46 -37.84
N ARG A 255 -15.32 110.02 -38.66
CA ARG A 255 -15.99 110.88 -39.66
C ARG A 255 -16.76 112.03 -38.99
N LEU A 256 -17.59 111.74 -37.98
CA LEU A 256 -18.35 112.77 -37.24
C LEU A 256 -17.42 113.72 -36.47
N THR A 257 -16.29 113.24 -35.94
CA THR A 257 -15.24 114.09 -35.35
C THR A 257 -14.56 114.94 -36.41
N GLY A 258 -14.34 114.42 -37.62
CA GLY A 258 -13.86 115.20 -38.77
C GLY A 258 -14.85 116.29 -39.20
N GLU A 259 -16.15 115.96 -39.27
CA GLU A 259 -17.25 116.89 -39.56
C GLU A 259 -17.36 117.96 -38.46
N LEU A 260 -17.29 117.58 -37.17
CA LEU A 260 -17.26 118.51 -36.04
C LEU A 260 -16.00 119.39 -36.03
N ASN A 261 -14.83 118.86 -36.37
CA ASN A 261 -13.60 119.64 -36.49
C ASN A 261 -13.68 120.61 -37.68
N ALA A 262 -14.27 120.22 -38.81
CA ALA A 262 -14.52 121.10 -39.94
C ALA A 262 -15.53 122.21 -39.59
N LEU A 263 -16.58 121.89 -38.83
CA LEU A 263 -17.54 122.86 -38.28
C LEU A 263 -16.90 123.78 -37.23
N ALA A 264 -15.99 123.28 -36.39
CA ALA A 264 -15.24 124.10 -35.43
C ALA A 264 -14.27 125.06 -36.14
N ILE A 265 -13.60 124.61 -37.21
CA ILE A 265 -12.76 125.47 -38.07
C ILE A 265 -13.63 126.48 -38.83
N ALA A 266 -14.85 126.12 -39.25
CA ALA A 266 -15.79 127.06 -39.84
C ALA A 266 -16.30 128.09 -38.82
N SER A 267 -16.62 127.67 -37.59
CA SER A 267 -17.00 128.55 -36.48
C SER A 267 -15.86 129.51 -36.13
N ALA A 268 -14.62 129.02 -36.02
CA ALA A 268 -13.45 129.86 -35.77
C ALA A 268 -13.15 130.85 -36.92
N ARG A 269 -13.54 130.52 -38.17
CA ARG A 269 -13.51 131.46 -39.30
C ARG A 269 -14.63 132.50 -39.23
N GLU A 270 -15.83 132.11 -38.85
CA GLU A 270 -16.96 133.02 -38.58
C GLU A 270 -16.66 133.97 -37.40
N GLU A 271 -16.01 133.46 -36.35
CA GLU A 271 -15.56 134.24 -35.19
C GLU A 271 -14.40 135.17 -35.56
N GLY A 272 -13.38 134.68 -36.28
CA GLY A 272 -12.30 135.55 -36.80
C GLY A 272 -12.81 136.59 -37.81
N ALA A 273 -13.83 136.28 -38.60
CA ALA A 273 -14.50 137.25 -39.48
C ALA A 273 -15.31 138.28 -38.67
N LYS A 274 -15.96 137.88 -37.56
CA LYS A 274 -16.59 138.81 -36.62
C LYS A 274 -15.57 139.70 -35.92
N GLU A 275 -14.43 139.17 -35.49
CA GLU A 275 -13.33 139.98 -34.92
C GLU A 275 -12.81 140.98 -35.96
N GLN A 276 -12.56 140.57 -37.20
CA GLN A 276 -12.18 141.50 -38.27
C GLN A 276 -13.25 142.56 -38.58
N LEU A 277 -14.55 142.24 -38.47
CA LEU A 277 -15.64 143.22 -38.60
C LEU A 277 -15.75 144.14 -37.39
N ILE A 278 -15.43 143.64 -36.18
CA ILE A 278 -15.33 144.45 -34.96
C ILE A 278 -14.13 145.40 -35.05
N ASP A 279 -12.98 144.96 -35.55
CA ASP A 279 -11.78 145.77 -35.76
C ASP A 279 -11.99 146.81 -36.87
N GLN A 280 -12.72 146.47 -37.94
CA GLN A 280 -13.15 147.45 -38.93
C GLN A 280 -14.12 148.49 -38.33
N LEU A 281 -14.99 148.08 -37.38
CA LEU A 281 -15.89 148.99 -36.67
C LEU A 281 -15.18 149.86 -35.63
N THR A 282 -14.18 149.36 -34.90
CA THR A 282 -13.35 150.17 -33.99
C THR A 282 -12.49 151.13 -34.78
N HIS A 283 -11.80 150.67 -35.83
CA HIS A 283 -11.01 151.55 -36.69
C HIS A 283 -11.88 152.61 -37.39
N SER A 284 -13.07 152.25 -37.88
CA SER A 284 -14.03 153.22 -38.42
C SER A 284 -14.49 154.24 -37.36
N ARG A 285 -14.66 153.82 -36.10
CA ARG A 285 -14.98 154.71 -34.97
C ARG A 285 -13.81 155.61 -34.57
N GLU A 286 -12.56 155.15 -34.66
CA GLU A 286 -11.33 155.91 -34.42
C GLU A 286 -11.10 156.95 -35.52
N VAL A 287 -11.28 156.57 -36.79
CA VAL A 287 -11.29 157.51 -37.92
C VAL A 287 -12.42 158.52 -37.75
N SER A 288 -13.61 158.09 -37.31
CA SER A 288 -14.71 158.99 -36.97
C SER A 288 -14.49 159.82 -35.69
N ALA A 289 -13.52 159.46 -34.84
CA ALA A 289 -13.12 160.23 -33.66
C ALA A 289 -12.08 161.29 -34.04
N SER A 290 -11.02 160.91 -34.76
CA SER A 290 -10.02 161.85 -35.28
C SER A 290 -10.61 162.85 -36.29
N LEU A 291 -11.63 162.47 -37.07
CA LEU A 291 -12.43 163.42 -37.85
C LEU A 291 -13.18 164.42 -36.93
N ARG A 292 -13.79 163.96 -35.84
CA ARG A 292 -14.44 164.87 -34.87
C ARG A 292 -13.42 165.77 -34.14
N ASP A 293 -12.24 165.27 -33.82
CA ASP A 293 -11.17 166.07 -33.21
C ASP A 293 -10.56 167.08 -34.18
N SER A 294 -10.49 166.76 -35.49
CA SER A 294 -10.12 167.76 -36.51
C SER A 294 -11.21 168.84 -36.69
N VAL A 295 -12.49 168.47 -36.57
CA VAL A 295 -13.62 169.42 -36.57
C VAL A 295 -13.62 170.31 -35.32
N THR A 296 -13.39 169.78 -34.11
CA THR A 296 -13.31 170.61 -32.89
C THR A 296 -12.08 171.51 -32.89
N GLN A 297 -10.94 171.06 -33.47
CA GLN A 297 -9.80 171.94 -33.72
C GLN A 297 -10.08 173.02 -34.77
N ALA A 298 -10.90 172.72 -35.80
CA ALA A 298 -11.33 173.73 -36.78
C ALA A 298 -12.25 174.78 -36.12
N ASP A 299 -13.21 174.35 -35.29
CA ASP A 299 -14.10 175.23 -34.52
C ASP A 299 -13.32 176.11 -33.52
N ALA A 300 -12.30 175.56 -32.86
CA ALA A 300 -11.42 176.31 -31.97
C ALA A 300 -10.59 177.37 -32.75
N ARG A 301 -10.11 177.04 -33.96
CA ARG A 301 -9.44 178.00 -34.85
C ARG A 301 -10.39 179.07 -35.36
N ALA A 302 -11.64 178.72 -35.70
CA ALA A 302 -12.66 179.67 -36.11
C ALA A 302 -12.98 180.67 -34.99
N LYS A 303 -13.20 180.21 -33.76
CA LYS A 303 -13.43 181.07 -32.59
C LYS A 303 -12.24 181.99 -32.27
N ASN A 304 -11.01 181.48 -32.36
CA ASN A 304 -9.80 182.29 -32.15
C ASN A 304 -9.57 183.32 -33.27
N ALA A 305 -9.98 183.04 -34.51
CA ALA A 305 -9.96 184.03 -35.59
C ALA A 305 -11.06 185.09 -35.39
N GLN A 306 -12.22 184.70 -34.87
CA GLN A 306 -13.35 185.59 -34.59
C GLN A 306 -13.04 186.58 -33.47
N THR A 307 -12.45 186.14 -32.35
CA THR A 307 -12.03 187.04 -31.26
C THR A 307 -10.91 188.00 -31.70
N LEU A 308 -10.00 187.57 -32.57
CA LEU A 308 -8.96 188.44 -33.13
C LEU A 308 -9.54 189.52 -34.07
N LEU A 309 -10.64 189.21 -34.77
CA LEU A 309 -11.38 190.16 -35.59
C LEU A 309 -12.09 191.22 -34.71
N GLU A 310 -12.69 190.79 -33.60
CA GLU A 310 -13.33 191.69 -32.63
C GLU A 310 -12.32 192.63 -31.96
N THR A 311 -11.13 192.14 -31.56
CA THR A 311 -10.08 193.00 -31.00
C THR A 311 -9.55 194.03 -31.99
N THR A 312 -9.33 193.65 -33.25
CA THR A 312 -8.84 194.58 -34.28
C THR A 312 -9.89 195.61 -34.70
N GLN A 313 -11.18 195.26 -34.70
CA GLN A 313 -12.27 196.22 -34.85
C GLN A 313 -12.32 197.21 -33.68
N HIS A 314 -12.09 196.75 -32.44
CA HIS A 314 -12.08 197.62 -31.27
C HIS A 314 -10.90 198.61 -31.28
N GLU A 315 -9.71 198.20 -31.74
CA GLU A 315 -8.56 199.09 -31.92
C GLU A 315 -8.80 200.16 -33.02
N VAL A 316 -9.42 199.77 -34.14
CA VAL A 316 -9.77 200.71 -35.23
C VAL A 316 -10.72 201.80 -34.75
N ASP A 317 -11.73 201.47 -33.95
CA ASP A 317 -12.68 202.48 -33.44
C ASP A 317 -12.11 203.34 -32.30
N GLN A 318 -11.18 202.82 -31.48
CA GLN A 318 -10.43 203.64 -30.53
C GLN A 318 -9.50 204.65 -31.24
N LEU A 319 -8.88 204.26 -32.35
CA LEU A 319 -8.10 205.18 -33.20
C LEU A 319 -9.00 206.24 -33.87
N ARG A 320 -10.21 205.87 -34.31
CA ARG A 320 -11.21 206.81 -34.85
C ARG A 320 -11.73 207.80 -33.80
N GLN A 321 -11.88 207.40 -32.54
CA GLN A 321 -12.24 208.34 -31.46
C GLN A 321 -11.11 209.34 -31.18
N LYS A 322 -9.85 208.89 -31.13
CA LYS A 322 -8.69 209.79 -30.95
C LYS A 322 -8.53 210.79 -32.11
N LEU A 323 -8.79 210.36 -33.36
CA LEU A 323 -8.81 211.28 -34.52
C LEU A 323 -9.88 212.37 -34.41
N LYS A 324 -11.05 212.08 -33.83
CA LYS A 324 -12.13 213.08 -33.65
C LYS A 324 -11.89 214.10 -32.53
N GLN A 325 -10.94 213.87 -31.62
CA GLN A 325 -10.64 214.80 -30.52
C GLN A 325 -9.49 215.78 -30.80
N LEU A 326 -8.73 215.58 -31.89
CA LEU A 326 -7.62 216.47 -32.28
C LEU A 326 -7.92 217.34 -33.52
N GLN A 327 -9.03 217.13 -34.22
CA GLN A 327 -9.48 218.01 -35.31
C GLN A 327 -10.39 219.15 -34.83
N HIS A 328 -9.91 219.93 -33.85
CA HIS A 328 -10.46 221.26 -33.56
C HIS A 328 -9.40 222.38 -33.52
N GLU A 329 -8.19 222.13 -34.05
CA GLU A 329 -7.32 223.21 -34.52
C GLU A 329 -6.50 222.79 -35.75
N LYS A 330 -6.54 223.63 -36.79
CA LYS A 330 -5.72 223.65 -38.03
C LYS A 330 -5.93 222.55 -39.11
N SER A 331 -6.37 223.04 -40.26
CA SER A 331 -6.41 222.51 -41.64
C SER A 331 -5.02 222.22 -42.25
N PRO A 332 -4.89 221.73 -43.52
CA PRO A 332 -5.89 221.31 -44.54
C PRO A 332 -5.80 219.77 -44.80
N SER A 333 -6.10 219.09 -45.92
CA SER A 333 -6.41 219.33 -47.37
C SER A 333 -7.49 218.30 -47.84
N ARG A 334 -7.91 218.01 -49.10
CA ARG A 334 -7.47 218.05 -50.52
C ARG A 334 -6.23 217.20 -50.88
N SER A 335 -6.23 216.34 -51.90
CA SER A 335 -7.24 215.84 -52.87
C SER A 335 -6.79 214.41 -53.32
N GLU A 336 -7.34 213.67 -54.29
CA GLU A 336 -8.32 213.92 -55.37
C GLU A 336 -9.03 212.58 -55.73
N GLN A 337 -10.13 212.68 -56.48
CA GLN A 337 -10.70 211.76 -57.49
C GLN A 337 -10.21 210.30 -57.60
N ALA A 338 -11.10 209.29 -57.59
CA ALA A 338 -12.03 208.89 -58.68
C ALA A 338 -11.29 208.16 -59.85
N ASP A 339 -11.94 207.38 -60.71
CA ASP A 339 -13.36 207.12 -60.95
C ASP A 339 -13.55 205.71 -61.57
N ASP A 340 -14.79 205.29 -61.84
CA ASP A 340 -15.14 204.34 -62.92
C ASP A 340 -14.58 202.88 -62.90
N GLN A 341 -15.03 201.95 -63.75
CA GLN A 341 -16.40 201.58 -64.18
C GLN A 341 -16.36 200.14 -64.76
N ARG A 342 -17.54 199.51 -64.89
CA ARG A 342 -17.92 198.49 -65.90
C ARG A 342 -17.35 197.04 -65.89
N GLN A 343 -18.33 196.16 -66.12
CA GLN A 343 -18.36 194.98 -67.01
C GLN A 343 -17.83 193.62 -66.53
N GLU A 344 -18.69 192.64 -66.81
CA GLU A 344 -18.61 191.17 -66.65
C GLU A 344 -18.48 190.63 -65.22
#